data_AF-A0A392Q387-F1
#
_entry.id   AF-A0A392Q387-F1
#
_cell.length_a   1.000
_cell.length_b   1.000
_cell.length_c   1.000
_cell.angle_alpha   90.00
_cell.angle_beta   90.00
_cell.angle_gamma   90.00
#
_symmetry.space_group_name_H-M   'P 1'
#
loop_
_entity.id
_entity.type
_entity.pdbx_description
1 polymer ?
#
loop_
_entity_poly.entity_id
_entity_poly.type
_entity_poly.pdbx_seq_one_letter_code
_entity_poly.pdbx_strand_id
1 'polypeptide(L)'
;MNREIQLVELCIDAACKTRETVEKWRLQKRSLDRLPSHLADALLRRLITRRLLHPSLLEVFKHSVEEVDVKGDNSVDAEWMAYLGGFRHLRYLNIAE
;
A
#
# COMPACT_ATOMS: atom_id res chain seq x y z
N MET A 1 -8.90 -23.28 -10.38
CA MET A 1 -9.25 -22.08 -9.60
C MET A 1 -8.31 -22.04 -8.40
N ASN A 2 -7.30 -21.18 -8.42
CA ASN A 2 -6.15 -21.22 -7.49
C ASN A 2 -6.55 -20.72 -6.10
N ARG A 3 -6.53 -21.62 -5.10
CA ARG A 3 -6.84 -21.29 -3.69
C ARG A 3 -5.89 -20.26 -3.08
N GLU A 4 -4.63 -20.22 -3.51
CA GLU A 4 -3.64 -19.25 -3.00
C GLU A 4 -3.98 -17.81 -3.33
N ILE A 5 -4.39 -17.53 -4.58
CA ILE A 5 -4.86 -16.20 -5.00
C ILE A 5 -6.07 -15.79 -4.15
N GLN A 6 -6.95 -16.75 -3.84
CA GLN A 6 -8.15 -16.51 -3.05
C GLN A 6 -7.81 -16.20 -1.58
N LEU A 7 -6.83 -16.88 -0.98
CA LEU A 7 -6.40 -16.59 0.39
C LEU A 7 -5.72 -15.23 0.50
N VAL A 8 -4.84 -14.90 -0.45
CA VAL A 8 -4.16 -13.60 -0.51
C VAL A 8 -5.16 -12.46 -0.58
N GLU A 9 -6.15 -12.55 -1.48
CA GLU A 9 -7.21 -11.55 -1.59
C GLU A 9 -8.02 -11.42 -0.30
N LEU A 10 -8.38 -12.54 0.35
CA LEU A 10 -9.09 -12.52 1.63
C LEU A 10 -8.25 -11.83 2.73
N CYS A 11 -6.94 -12.08 2.78
CA CYS A 11 -6.04 -11.44 3.73
C CYS A 11 -5.92 -9.92 3.48
N ILE A 12 -5.75 -9.52 2.22
CA ILE A 12 -5.70 -8.11 1.80
C ILE A 12 -7.02 -7.40 2.14
N ASP A 13 -8.16 -8.04 1.87
CA ASP A 13 -9.47 -7.48 2.19
C ASP A 13 -9.73 -7.36 3.69
N ALA A 14 -9.26 -8.35 4.47
CA ALA A 14 -9.33 -8.29 5.93
C ALA A 14 -8.48 -7.13 6.47
N ALA A 15 -7.24 -6.98 5.99
CA ALA A 15 -6.34 -5.89 6.41
C ALA A 15 -6.89 -4.50 6.04
N CYS A 16 -7.57 -4.39 4.89
CA CYS A 16 -8.14 -3.15 4.38
C CYS A 16 -9.63 -2.96 4.72
N LYS A 17 -10.16 -3.66 5.73
CA LYS A 17 -11.61 -3.63 6.02
C LYS A 17 -12.07 -2.29 6.59
N THR A 18 -11.34 -1.76 7.57
CA THR A 18 -11.68 -0.52 8.28
C THR A 18 -10.41 0.24 8.68
N ARG A 19 -10.52 1.54 8.97
CA ARG A 19 -9.40 2.33 9.51
C ARG A 19 -8.79 1.71 10.77
N GLU A 20 -9.62 1.23 11.68
CA GLU A 20 -9.17 0.55 12.90
C GLU A 20 -8.33 -0.70 12.58
N THR A 21 -8.75 -1.48 11.59
CA THR A 21 -8.04 -2.70 11.18
C THR A 21 -6.69 -2.35 10.55
N VAL A 22 -6.66 -1.30 9.72
CA VAL A 22 -5.43 -0.76 9.12
C VAL A 22 -4.45 -0.31 10.20
N GLU A 23 -4.89 0.40 11.25
CA GLU A 23 -4.01 0.83 12.34
C GLU A 23 -3.47 -0.36 13.15
N LYS A 24 -4.33 -1.34 13.50
CA LYS A 24 -3.88 -2.57 14.17
C LYS A 24 -2.83 -3.32 13.36
N TRP A 25 -3.03 -3.37 12.04
CA TRP A 25 -2.12 -4.01 11.11
C TRP A 25 -0.81 -3.23 10.94
N ARG A 26 -0.88 -1.90 10.88
CA ARG A 26 0.25 -0.97 10.83
C ARG A 26 1.18 -1.11 12.04
N LEU A 27 0.64 -1.33 13.24
CA LEU A 27 1.44 -1.56 14.45
C LEU A 27 2.34 -2.80 14.34
N GLN A 28 2.08 -3.71 13.39
CA GLN A 28 2.91 -4.87 13.07
C GLN A 28 3.98 -4.57 12.00
N LYS A 29 4.37 -3.29 11.85
CA LYS A 29 5.29 -2.70 10.84
C LYS A 29 6.45 -3.59 10.38
N ARG A 30 7.13 -4.29 11.30
CA ARG A 30 8.30 -5.16 10.99
C ARG A 30 7.98 -6.32 10.04
N SER A 31 6.75 -6.80 10.01
CA SER A 31 6.32 -7.88 9.11
C SER A 31 6.07 -7.39 7.68
N LEU A 32 5.88 -6.08 7.49
CA LEU A 32 5.46 -5.46 6.23
C LEU A 32 6.64 -4.99 5.37
N ASP A 33 7.73 -4.59 6.03
CA ASP A 33 9.00 -4.28 5.36
C ASP A 33 9.56 -5.47 4.55
N ARG A 34 9.10 -6.69 4.84
CA ARG A 34 9.51 -7.94 4.16
C ARG A 34 8.42 -8.55 3.27
N LEU A 35 7.31 -7.83 3.07
CA LEU A 35 6.23 -8.32 2.25
C LEU A 35 6.74 -8.46 0.79
N PRO A 36 6.47 -9.58 0.11
CA PRO A 36 6.76 -9.70 -1.33
C PRO A 36 6.13 -8.55 -2.11
N SER A 37 6.87 -8.00 -3.08
CA SER A 37 6.46 -6.77 -3.80
C SER A 37 5.05 -6.83 -4.35
N HIS A 38 4.70 -7.90 -5.06
CA HIS A 38 3.36 -8.09 -5.61
C HIS A 38 2.23 -8.00 -4.56
N LEU A 39 2.45 -8.46 -3.32
CA LEU A 39 1.48 -8.35 -2.24
C LEU A 39 1.45 -6.93 -1.66
N ALA A 40 2.60 -6.28 -1.56
CA ALA A 40 2.72 -4.90 -1.11
C ALA A 40 2.02 -3.94 -2.07
N ASP A 41 2.25 -4.10 -3.37
CA ASP A 41 1.63 -3.32 -4.44
C ASP A 41 0.10 -3.53 -4.43
N ALA A 42 -0.37 -4.78 -4.36
CA ALA A 42 -1.79 -5.10 -4.32
C ALA A 42 -2.49 -4.51 -3.08
N LEU A 43 -1.82 -4.56 -1.93
CA LEU A 43 -2.34 -4.01 -0.70
C LEU A 43 -2.38 -2.48 -0.73
N LEU A 44 -1.30 -1.82 -1.14
CA LEU A 44 -1.25 -0.37 -1.27
C LEU A 44 -2.36 0.12 -2.20
N ARG A 45 -2.54 -0.53 -3.35
CA ARG A 45 -3.63 -0.24 -4.30
C ARG A 45 -5.01 -0.38 -3.65
N ARG A 46 -5.23 -1.42 -2.84
CA ARG A 46 -6.50 -1.62 -2.12
C ARG A 46 -6.74 -0.53 -1.07
N LEU A 47 -5.70 -0.09 -0.35
CA LEU A 47 -5.79 0.99 0.64
C LEU A 47 -6.13 2.33 -0.02
N ILE A 48 -5.50 2.64 -1.16
CA ILE A 48 -5.78 3.83 -1.97
C ILE A 48 -7.23 3.80 -2.45
N THR A 49 -7.64 2.70 -3.09
CA THR A 49 -9.01 2.55 -3.65
C THR A 49 -10.09 2.72 -2.56
N ARG A 50 -9.82 2.26 -1.34
CA ARG A 50 -10.74 2.37 -0.20
C ARG A 50 -10.62 3.69 0.57
N ARG A 51 -9.74 4.61 0.16
CA ARG A 51 -9.45 5.87 0.87
C ARG A 51 -9.09 5.66 2.34
N LEU A 52 -8.32 4.60 2.59
CA LEU A 52 -7.81 4.21 3.91
C LEU A 52 -6.33 4.57 4.10
N LEU A 53 -5.69 5.12 3.07
CA LEU A 53 -4.30 5.55 3.16
C LEU A 53 -4.21 6.91 3.84
N HIS A 54 -3.37 6.99 4.87
CA HIS A 54 -2.86 8.25 5.43
C HIS A 54 -1.38 8.37 5.02
N PRO A 55 -0.83 9.58 4.77
CA PRO A 55 0.55 9.74 4.28
C PRO A 55 1.59 8.95 5.09
N SER A 56 1.52 9.01 6.42
CA SER A 56 2.42 8.28 7.33
C SER A 56 2.35 6.74 7.24
N LEU A 57 1.35 6.18 6.55
CA LEU A 57 1.27 4.75 6.26
C LEU A 57 2.16 4.37 5.08
N LEU A 58 2.48 5.29 4.17
CA LEU A 58 3.39 5.03 3.04
C LEU A 58 4.77 4.55 3.50
N GLU A 59 5.23 4.99 4.67
CA GLU A 59 6.51 4.55 5.24
C GLU A 59 6.63 3.03 5.41
N VAL A 60 5.52 2.31 5.62
CA VAL A 60 5.55 0.86 5.84
C VAL A 60 5.83 0.08 4.55
N PHE A 61 5.72 0.75 3.41
CA PHE A 61 5.89 0.18 2.07
C PHE A 61 7.24 0.51 1.44
N LYS A 62 8.05 1.35 2.09
CA LYS A 62 9.29 1.90 1.53
C LYS A 62 10.31 0.87 1.04
N HIS A 63 10.27 -0.36 1.57
CA HIS A 63 11.21 -1.44 1.26
C HIS A 63 10.59 -2.58 0.44
N SER A 64 9.31 -2.51 0.10
CA SER A 64 8.60 -3.64 -0.52
C SER A 64 7.85 -3.25 -1.79
N VAL A 65 7.29 -2.05 -1.86
CA VAL A 65 6.53 -1.61 -3.04
C VAL A 65 7.45 -1.28 -4.21
N GLU A 66 7.05 -1.76 -5.39
CA GLU A 66 7.71 -1.49 -6.66
C GLU A 66 6.83 -0.66 -7.60
N GLU A 67 5.51 -0.71 -7.44
CA GLU A 67 4.56 -0.03 -8.32
C GLU A 67 3.54 0.79 -7.51
N VAL A 68 3.46 2.09 -7.83
CA VAL A 68 2.46 3.00 -7.27
C VAL A 68 1.66 3.63 -8.40
N ASP A 69 0.36 3.39 -8.40
CA ASP A 69 -0.59 4.07 -9.29
C ASP A 69 -1.63 4.80 -8.45
N VAL A 70 -1.56 6.13 -8.50
CA VAL A 70 -2.44 7.08 -7.81
C VAL A 70 -3.10 8.02 -8.82
N LYS A 71 -3.26 7.57 -10.07
CA LYS A 71 -3.88 8.37 -11.13
C LYS A 71 -5.28 8.85 -10.72
N GLY A 72 -5.52 10.14 -10.87
CA GLY A 72 -6.79 10.78 -10.53
C GLY A 72 -7.06 10.86 -9.02
N ASP A 73 -6.06 10.58 -8.16
CA ASP A 73 -6.16 10.76 -6.72
C ASP A 73 -5.75 12.19 -6.33
N ASN A 74 -6.73 13.00 -5.99
CA ASN A 74 -6.53 14.39 -5.57
C ASN A 74 -5.92 14.54 -4.17
N SER A 75 -5.65 13.44 -3.45
CA SER A 75 -5.01 13.45 -2.13
C SER A 75 -3.49 13.40 -2.16
N VAL A 76 -2.89 13.28 -3.36
CA VAL A 76 -1.44 13.26 -3.54
C VAL A 76 -0.89 14.67 -3.45
N ASP A 77 -0.29 14.99 -2.31
CA ASP A 77 0.31 16.29 -2.01
C ASP A 77 1.85 16.20 -1.84
N ALA A 78 2.47 17.29 -1.41
CA ALA A 78 3.91 17.32 -1.16
C ALA A 78 4.35 16.32 -0.07
N GLU A 79 3.50 16.02 0.91
CA GLU A 79 3.80 15.03 1.96
C GLU A 79 3.87 13.62 1.36
N TRP A 80 2.90 13.26 0.51
CA TRP A 80 2.94 12.02 -0.25
C TRP A 80 4.21 11.89 -1.09
N MET A 81 4.58 12.95 -1.82
CA MET A 81 5.77 12.94 -2.67
C MET A 81 7.06 12.74 -1.87
N ALA A 82 7.14 13.29 -0.65
CA ALA A 82 8.29 13.06 0.23
C ALA A 82 8.40 11.59 0.67
N TYR A 83 7.29 10.93 1.00
CA TYR A 83 7.31 9.51 1.34
C TYR A 83 7.60 8.62 0.13
N LEU A 84 6.95 8.88 -1.01
CA LEU A 84 7.14 8.11 -2.24
C LEU A 84 8.58 8.21 -2.75
N GLY A 85 9.23 9.37 -2.61
CA GLY A 85 10.65 9.54 -2.91
C GLY A 85 11.58 8.69 -2.04
N GLY A 86 11.10 8.19 -0.89
CA GLY A 86 11.83 7.29 -0.01
C GLY A 86 11.70 5.80 -0.35
N PHE A 87 10.93 5.43 -1.39
CA PHE A 87 10.71 4.04 -1.75
C PHE A 87 11.93 3.48 -2.47
N ARG A 88 12.56 2.46 -1.88
CA ARG A 88 13.85 1.93 -2.34
C ARG A 88 13.77 1.15 -3.64
N HIS A 89 12.62 0.53 -3.91
CA HIS A 89 12.43 -0.39 -5.02
C HIS A 89 11.39 0.11 -6.04
N LEU A 90 10.97 1.37 -5.93
CA LEU A 90 9.97 1.95 -6.83
C LEU A 90 10.49 1.96 -8.28
N ARG A 91 9.75 1.32 -9.17
CA ARG A 91 10.03 1.22 -10.61
C ARG A 91 8.98 1.92 -11.46
N TYR A 92 7.75 2.00 -10.95
CA TYR A 92 6.63 2.64 -11.62
C TYR A 92 5.91 3.58 -10.66
N LEU A 93 5.73 4.83 -11.08
CA LEU A 93 4.97 5.84 -10.37
C LEU A 93 4.05 6.56 -11.37
N ASN A 94 2.75 6.41 -11.19
CA ASN A 94 1.74 7.12 -11.97
C ASN A 94 0.97 8.09 -11.08
N ILE A 95 1.23 9.38 -11.30
CA ILE A 95 0.63 10.53 -10.60
C ILE A 95 -0.15 11.42 -11.57
N ALA A 96 -0.57 10.88 -12.71
CA ALA A 96 -1.33 11.63 -13.68
C ALA A 96 -2.68 12.08 -13.10
N GLU A 97 -3.12 13.27 -13.50
CA GLU A 97 -4.47 13.79 -13.21
C GLU A 97 -5.54 13.11 -14.07
#